data_AF-A0A1C6NJ64-F1
#
_entry.id   AF-A0A1C6NJ64-F1
#
_cell.length_a   1.000
_cell.length_b   1.000
_cell.length_c   1.000
_cell.angle_alpha   90.00
_cell.angle_beta   90.00
_cell.angle_gamma   90.00
#
_symmetry.space_group_name_H-M   'P 1'
#
loop_
_entity.id
_entity.type
_entity.pdbx_description
1 polymer ?
#
loop_
_entity_poly.entity_id
_entity_poly.type
_entity_poly.pdbx_seq_one_letter_code
_entity_poly.pdbx_strand_id
1 'polypeptide(L)'
;MDFIRSAARRRTLGALAGTALIAAVVQIPASAGTATAPDKSSARASGTASAFTAAEEDDYYQDAEGKTGEELKTALHGIISNGVTTLSYDEVWDALKETDQDPDNSGNVIELYTGKSISKDSNGGDQGNWNREHVWAKSHGDFGTADGPGTDVHHLRPSDVQVNSIRGNKDFDEGGSEVEGAPGNFTDDDSYEPRDEVKGDVARMILYMDVRYEGEDSFPDLEANDEVDNGSKPNIGRVSVLKQWSEQDPPDKFEENRNQVIFDKIQKNRNPFIDHPEWVGEIYK
;
A
#
# COMPACT_ATOMS: atom_id res chain seq x y z
N MET A 1 -4.91 -78.65 0.56
CA MET A 1 -6.35 -78.90 0.77
C MET A 1 -6.54 -79.53 2.15
N ASP A 2 -7.66 -79.20 2.80
CA ASP A 2 -8.19 -79.66 4.11
C ASP A 2 -7.80 -78.90 5.39
N PHE A 3 -8.79 -78.18 5.95
CA PHE A 3 -9.58 -78.47 7.19
C PHE A 3 -10.24 -77.15 7.67
N ILE A 4 -11.55 -76.93 7.47
CA ILE A 4 -12.71 -77.32 8.31
C ILE A 4 -12.84 -76.55 9.65
N ARG A 5 -13.92 -75.73 9.69
CA ARG A 5 -14.89 -75.43 10.78
C ARG A 5 -14.39 -74.96 12.16
N SER A 6 -14.97 -73.87 12.67
CA SER A 6 -16.19 -73.92 13.52
C SER A 6 -16.32 -72.66 14.39
N ALA A 7 -17.55 -72.14 14.47
CA ALA A 7 -17.97 -71.08 15.38
C ALA A 7 -18.00 -71.54 16.84
N ALA A 8 -17.76 -70.61 17.79
CA ALA A 8 -18.29 -70.69 19.14
C ALA A 8 -18.52 -69.29 19.73
N ARG A 9 -19.77 -69.06 20.11
CA ARG A 9 -20.26 -67.92 20.89
C ARG A 9 -19.62 -67.90 22.28
N ARG A 10 -19.30 -66.70 22.79
CA ARG A 10 -19.40 -66.40 24.22
C ARG A 10 -20.16 -65.10 24.42
N ARG A 11 -21.32 -65.22 25.05
CA ARG A 11 -22.05 -64.12 25.69
C ARG A 11 -21.38 -63.87 27.04
N THR A 12 -21.11 -62.60 27.35
CA THR A 12 -20.96 -62.11 28.72
C THR A 12 -21.79 -60.83 28.83
N LEU A 13 -22.75 -60.86 29.74
CA LEU A 13 -23.55 -59.72 30.19
C LEU A 13 -22.80 -58.95 31.29
N GLY A 14 -23.07 -57.65 31.39
CA GLY A 14 -22.76 -56.77 32.53
C GLY A 14 -21.77 -55.67 32.15
N ALA A 15 -22.00 -54.38 32.40
CA ALA A 15 -23.05 -53.69 33.12
C ALA A 15 -23.18 -52.27 32.54
N LEU A 16 -24.40 -51.71 32.58
CA LEU A 16 -24.66 -50.29 32.38
C LEU A 16 -24.04 -49.51 33.54
N ALA A 17 -23.12 -48.60 33.23
CA ALA A 17 -22.76 -47.49 34.09
C ALA A 17 -22.71 -46.24 33.22
N GLY A 18 -23.77 -45.44 33.30
CA GLY A 18 -23.82 -44.13 32.68
C GLY A 18 -22.82 -43.22 33.37
N THR A 19 -21.82 -42.76 32.62
CA THR A 19 -21.01 -41.61 33.01
C THR A 19 -21.54 -40.39 32.27
N ALA A 20 -22.12 -39.48 33.04
CA ALA A 20 -22.54 -38.17 32.62
C ALA A 20 -21.36 -37.40 32.00
N LEU A 21 -21.54 -36.93 30.76
CA LEU A 21 -20.73 -35.88 30.18
C LEU A 21 -21.04 -34.59 30.94
N ILE A 22 -20.17 -34.21 31.88
CA ILE A 22 -20.15 -32.86 32.43
C ILE A 22 -19.47 -31.99 31.37
N ALA A 23 -20.27 -31.32 30.54
CA ALA A 23 -19.81 -30.20 29.74
C ALA A 23 -19.46 -29.04 30.70
N ALA A 24 -18.18 -28.89 31.00
CA ALA A 24 -17.69 -27.67 31.64
C ALA A 24 -17.74 -26.56 30.59
N VAL A 25 -18.84 -25.80 30.58
CA VAL A 25 -18.93 -24.54 29.87
C VAL A 25 -18.06 -23.54 30.63
N VAL A 26 -16.81 -23.39 30.21
CA VAL A 26 -16.00 -22.23 30.59
C VAL A 26 -16.58 -21.05 29.82
N GLN A 27 -17.38 -20.22 30.50
CA GLN A 27 -17.73 -18.92 29.99
C GLN A 27 -16.47 -18.04 30.01
N ILE A 28 -15.86 -17.87 28.85
CA ILE A 28 -14.88 -16.81 28.62
C ILE A 28 -15.69 -15.51 28.54
N PRO A 29 -15.45 -14.49 29.39
CA PRO A 29 -16.07 -13.19 29.18
C PRO A 29 -15.50 -12.59 27.89
N ALA A 30 -16.36 -12.51 26.87
CA ALA A 30 -16.08 -11.76 25.66
C ALA A 30 -16.03 -10.27 26.01
N SER A 31 -14.82 -9.73 26.13
CA SER A 31 -14.55 -8.30 26.08
C SER A 31 -13.25 -8.07 25.33
N ALA A 32 -13.24 -8.46 24.05
CA ALA A 32 -12.33 -7.87 23.08
C ALA A 32 -13.11 -6.73 22.42
N GLY A 33 -12.86 -5.50 22.89
CA GLY A 33 -13.27 -4.32 22.14
C GLY A 33 -12.51 -4.34 20.82
N THR A 34 -13.23 -4.55 19.72
CA THR A 34 -12.73 -4.25 18.39
C THR A 34 -12.54 -2.74 18.32
N ALA A 35 -11.30 -2.27 18.50
CA ALA A 35 -10.92 -0.93 18.08
C ALA A 35 -11.00 -0.93 16.55
N THR A 36 -12.12 -0.43 16.05
CA THR A 36 -12.29 -0.07 14.64
C THR A 36 -11.43 1.16 14.38
N ALA A 37 -10.64 1.14 13.30
CA ALA A 37 -10.01 2.33 12.76
C ALA A 37 -11.08 3.41 12.54
N PRO A 38 -10.74 4.71 12.67
CA PRO A 38 -11.71 5.77 12.50
C PRO A 38 -12.29 5.72 11.08
N ASP A 39 -13.60 5.50 11.02
CA ASP A 39 -14.42 5.66 9.82
C ASP A 39 -14.27 7.10 9.30
N LYS A 40 -13.69 7.27 8.10
CA LYS A 40 -13.52 8.58 7.43
C LYS A 40 -14.86 9.23 7.02
N SER A 41 -16.02 8.61 7.28
CA SER A 41 -17.33 9.11 6.82
C SER A 41 -18.05 10.15 7.71
N SER A 42 -17.52 10.54 8.88
CA SER A 42 -18.20 11.51 9.76
C SER A 42 -17.47 12.83 10.01
N ALA A 43 -17.10 13.54 8.94
CA ALA A 43 -16.67 14.94 9.02
C ALA A 43 -17.38 15.83 7.98
N ARG A 44 -18.71 15.89 8.07
CA ARG A 44 -19.47 16.99 7.45
C ARG A 44 -20.11 17.84 8.54
N ALA A 45 -19.33 18.77 9.07
CA ALA A 45 -19.85 19.94 9.77
C ALA A 45 -18.90 21.12 9.57
N SER A 46 -19.50 22.22 9.09
CA SER A 46 -18.87 23.49 8.73
C SER A 46 -18.04 24.07 9.87
N GLY A 47 -16.78 24.43 9.58
CA GLY A 47 -15.90 25.14 10.51
C GLY A 47 -14.60 25.50 9.80
N THR A 48 -14.42 26.79 9.54
CA THR A 48 -13.21 27.49 9.06
C THR A 48 -12.02 26.58 8.73
N ALA A 49 -11.70 26.48 7.44
CA ALA A 49 -10.44 25.96 6.95
C ALA A 49 -9.30 26.66 7.71
N SER A 50 -8.73 25.94 8.69
CA SER A 50 -7.42 26.27 9.19
C SER A 50 -6.50 25.83 8.08
N ALA A 51 -6.10 26.79 7.23
CA ALA A 51 -4.98 26.62 6.35
C ALA A 51 -3.83 26.11 7.23
N PHE A 52 -3.49 24.83 7.09
CA PHE A 52 -2.12 24.42 7.34
C PHE A 52 -1.31 25.35 6.46
N THR A 53 -0.40 26.07 7.11
CA THR A 53 0.46 27.05 6.47
C THR A 53 0.99 26.42 5.20
N ALA A 54 0.51 26.91 4.05
CA ALA A 54 1.20 26.75 2.78
C ALA A 54 2.68 27.00 3.08
N ALA A 55 3.54 26.07 2.63
CA ALA A 55 4.98 26.15 2.76
C ALA A 55 5.41 27.63 2.80
N GLU A 56 5.99 28.06 3.93
CA GLU A 56 6.67 29.35 3.99
C GLU A 56 7.63 29.41 2.80
N GLU A 57 7.47 30.37 1.88
CA GLU A 57 8.40 30.74 0.80
C GLU A 57 9.54 29.72 0.59
N ASP A 58 9.20 28.53 0.08
CA ASP A 58 10.19 27.48 -0.18
C ASP A 58 10.44 27.45 -1.68
N ASP A 59 11.62 27.93 -2.07
CA ASP A 59 12.12 27.92 -3.45
C ASP A 59 12.22 26.49 -4.01
N TYR A 60 11.91 25.44 -3.23
CA TYR A 60 11.94 24.04 -3.64
C TYR A 60 11.26 23.79 -5.00
N TYR A 61 10.11 24.41 -5.24
CA TYR A 61 9.36 24.28 -6.49
C TYR A 61 9.45 25.48 -7.44
N GLN A 62 10.33 26.45 -7.20
CA GLN A 62 10.40 27.69 -7.99
C GLN A 62 10.56 27.43 -9.50
N ASP A 63 11.30 26.37 -9.87
CA ASP A 63 11.56 26.03 -11.27
C ASP A 63 10.36 25.37 -11.96
N ALA A 64 9.34 24.95 -11.20
CA ALA A 64 8.10 24.38 -11.72
C ALA A 64 6.97 25.42 -11.88
N GLU A 65 7.07 26.57 -11.21
CA GLU A 65 6.00 27.56 -11.17
C GLU A 65 5.58 28.07 -12.57
N GLY A 66 4.28 28.02 -12.83
CA GLY A 66 3.68 28.50 -14.08
C GLY A 66 3.91 27.61 -15.31
N LYS A 67 4.63 26.49 -15.17
CA LYS A 67 4.80 25.50 -16.24
C LYS A 67 3.63 24.53 -16.30
N THR A 68 3.41 23.91 -17.46
CA THR A 68 2.42 22.84 -17.65
C THR A 68 2.94 21.80 -18.65
N GLY A 69 2.30 20.64 -18.73
CA GLY A 69 2.66 19.56 -19.65
C GLY A 69 4.10 19.10 -19.45
N GLU A 70 4.79 18.85 -20.57
CA GLU A 70 6.17 18.37 -20.57
C GLU A 70 7.14 19.31 -19.84
N GLU A 71 6.98 20.62 -19.99
CA GLU A 71 7.86 21.58 -19.31
C GLU A 71 7.76 21.49 -17.79
N LEU A 72 6.57 21.20 -17.27
CA LEU A 72 6.34 20.95 -15.85
C LEU A 72 6.91 19.60 -15.44
N LYS A 73 6.67 18.54 -16.23
CA LYS A 73 7.20 17.20 -15.97
C LYS A 73 8.73 17.22 -15.83
N THR A 74 9.43 17.77 -16.82
CA THR A 74 10.91 17.91 -16.81
C THR A 74 11.41 18.77 -15.65
N ALA A 75 10.70 19.87 -15.31
CA ALA A 75 11.10 20.72 -14.18
C ALA A 75 11.00 19.95 -12.86
N LEU A 76 9.91 19.24 -12.64
CA LEU A 76 9.70 18.42 -11.45
C LEU A 76 10.71 17.27 -11.39
N HIS A 77 10.97 16.57 -12.51
CA HIS A 77 12.02 15.56 -12.60
C HIS A 77 13.37 16.10 -12.07
N GLY A 78 13.79 17.26 -12.56
CA GLY A 78 15.04 17.91 -12.12
C GLY A 78 15.06 18.26 -10.63
N ILE A 79 13.92 18.69 -10.06
CA ILE A 79 13.79 19.01 -8.63
C ILE A 79 13.89 17.74 -7.78
N ILE A 80 13.12 16.71 -8.11
CA ILE A 80 12.93 15.53 -7.24
C ILE A 80 14.00 14.44 -7.42
N SER A 81 14.84 14.56 -8.47
CA SER A 81 16.02 13.71 -8.67
C SER A 81 17.28 14.25 -7.99
N ASN A 82 17.33 15.54 -7.67
CA ASN A 82 18.50 16.18 -7.10
C ASN A 82 18.61 16.01 -5.58
N GLY A 83 19.83 15.80 -5.07
CA GLY A 83 20.10 15.75 -3.63
C GLY A 83 19.49 14.56 -2.88
N VAL A 84 18.99 13.55 -3.62
CA VAL A 84 18.32 12.38 -3.04
C VAL A 84 19.29 11.54 -2.23
N THR A 85 18.93 11.22 -0.99
CA THR A 85 19.66 10.24 -0.18
C THR A 85 19.19 8.83 -0.54
N THR A 86 20.13 7.99 -0.97
CA THR A 86 19.86 6.60 -1.33
C THR A 86 19.74 5.71 -0.11
N LEU A 87 18.78 4.78 -0.14
CA LEU A 87 18.64 3.69 0.84
C LEU A 87 19.10 2.38 0.25
N SER A 88 19.72 1.54 1.07
CA SER A 88 19.78 0.11 0.82
C SER A 88 18.41 -0.54 1.05
N TYR A 89 18.20 -1.72 0.47
CA TYR A 89 16.92 -2.41 0.61
C TYR A 89 16.59 -2.74 2.07
N ASP A 90 17.59 -3.05 2.90
CA ASP A 90 17.36 -3.35 4.32
C ASP A 90 16.95 -2.12 5.12
N GLU A 91 17.50 -0.94 4.80
CA GLU A 91 17.13 0.35 5.44
C GLU A 91 15.69 0.76 5.16
N VAL A 92 15.08 0.26 4.07
CA VAL A 92 13.66 0.48 3.76
C VAL A 92 12.75 0.01 4.91
N TRP A 93 13.11 -1.04 5.65
CA TRP A 93 12.29 -1.47 6.79
C TRP A 93 12.17 -0.39 7.87
N ASP A 94 13.29 0.24 8.21
CA ASP A 94 13.32 1.28 9.23
C ASP A 94 12.65 2.56 8.72
N ALA A 95 12.85 2.88 7.44
CA ALA A 95 12.14 3.97 6.79
C ALA A 95 10.61 3.79 6.84
N LEU A 96 10.10 2.61 6.48
CA LEU A 96 8.65 2.33 6.52
C LEU A 96 8.05 2.36 7.93
N LYS A 97 8.85 2.00 8.95
CA LYS A 97 8.45 2.14 10.35
C LYS A 97 8.32 3.61 10.78
N GLU A 98 8.96 4.54 10.10
CA GLU A 98 8.83 5.97 10.35
C GLU A 98 7.76 6.63 9.47
N THR A 99 7.75 6.34 8.17
CA THR A 99 6.86 6.97 7.19
C THR A 99 5.40 6.60 7.38
N ASP A 100 5.14 5.35 7.76
CA ASP A 100 3.79 4.80 7.85
C ASP A 100 3.38 4.54 9.31
N GLN A 101 4.08 5.14 10.28
CA GLN A 101 3.75 5.01 11.69
C GLN A 101 2.30 5.42 11.95
N ASP A 102 1.55 4.56 12.66
CA ASP A 102 0.19 4.87 13.08
C ASP A 102 0.20 6.10 14.03
N PRO A 103 -0.53 7.18 13.70
CA PRO A 103 -0.57 8.38 14.54
C PRO A 103 -1.20 8.14 15.92
N ASP A 104 -2.08 7.14 16.04
CA ASP A 104 -2.75 6.78 17.29
C ASP A 104 -1.99 5.69 18.07
N ASN A 105 -1.00 5.04 17.44
CA ASN A 105 -0.17 4.02 18.08
C ASN A 105 1.24 3.96 17.46
N SER A 106 2.21 4.65 18.08
CA SER A 106 3.59 4.72 17.58
C SER A 106 4.34 3.38 17.52
N GLY A 107 3.82 2.32 18.14
CA GLY A 107 4.35 0.96 18.05
C GLY A 107 3.96 0.24 16.75
N ASN A 108 3.05 0.82 15.97
CA ASN A 108 2.47 0.22 14.79
C ASN A 108 2.75 1.02 13.51
N VAL A 109 2.55 0.38 12.36
CA VAL A 109 2.41 0.99 11.05
C VAL A 109 0.99 0.75 10.51
N ILE A 110 0.55 1.60 9.59
CA ILE A 110 -0.68 1.39 8.82
C ILE A 110 -0.35 0.66 7.51
N GLU A 111 -0.97 -0.50 7.29
CA GLU A 111 -0.91 -1.20 6.01
C GLU A 111 -1.73 -0.47 4.94
N LEU A 112 -1.15 -0.28 3.75
CA LEU A 112 -1.75 0.47 2.64
C LEU A 112 -3.15 -0.05 2.29
N TYR A 113 -3.22 -1.30 1.79
CA TYR A 113 -4.45 -1.84 1.21
C TYR A 113 -5.49 -2.24 2.26
N THR A 114 -5.07 -2.73 3.44
CA THR A 114 -6.01 -3.17 4.49
C THR A 114 -6.43 -2.05 5.45
N GLY A 115 -5.65 -0.96 5.53
CA GLY A 115 -5.81 0.09 6.53
C GLY A 115 -5.55 -0.36 7.97
N LYS A 116 -5.03 -1.58 8.18
CA LYS A 116 -4.81 -2.12 9.53
C LYS A 116 -3.60 -1.48 10.19
N SER A 117 -3.79 -1.12 11.45
CA SER A 117 -2.70 -0.82 12.37
C SER A 117 -2.07 -2.11 12.89
N ILE A 118 -0.82 -2.36 12.52
CA ILE A 118 -0.07 -3.59 12.85
C ILE A 118 1.28 -3.26 13.46
N SER A 119 1.75 -4.11 14.38
CA SER A 119 3.06 -3.94 15.02
C SER A 119 4.18 -3.73 14.00
N LYS A 120 5.06 -2.75 14.26
CA LYS A 120 6.29 -2.52 13.50
C LYS A 120 7.17 -3.77 13.41
N ASP A 121 7.09 -4.66 14.39
CA ASP A 121 7.90 -5.88 14.46
C ASP A 121 7.21 -7.11 13.85
N SER A 122 5.96 -6.98 13.42
CA SER A 122 5.25 -8.02 12.66
C SER A 122 5.56 -7.90 11.16
N ASN A 123 6.83 -7.73 10.81
CA ASN A 123 7.29 -7.55 9.44
C ASN A 123 8.06 -8.79 8.95
N GLY A 124 7.86 -9.22 7.70
CA GLY A 124 8.52 -10.42 7.18
C GLY A 124 7.81 -11.05 5.99
N GLY A 125 7.86 -12.38 5.89
CA GLY A 125 7.22 -13.15 4.81
C GLY A 125 6.11 -14.10 5.25
N ASP A 126 5.81 -14.16 6.55
CA ASP A 126 4.81 -15.07 7.10
C ASP A 126 3.39 -14.48 7.00
N GLN A 127 2.38 -15.35 7.02
CA GLN A 127 0.98 -14.93 7.04
C GLN A 127 0.68 -14.09 8.30
N GLY A 128 0.02 -12.95 8.12
CA GLY A 128 -0.29 -12.02 9.20
C GLY A 128 0.84 -11.06 9.56
N ASN A 129 1.99 -11.14 8.87
CA ASN A 129 2.97 -10.06 8.84
C ASN A 129 2.64 -9.08 7.71
N TRP A 130 3.22 -7.88 7.82
CA TRP A 130 3.34 -6.96 6.70
C TRP A 130 4.70 -7.14 5.99
N ASN A 131 4.74 -6.80 4.71
CA ASN A 131 5.95 -6.71 3.91
C ASN A 131 6.01 -5.39 3.12
N ARG A 132 7.10 -5.19 2.39
CA ARG A 132 7.31 -4.06 1.49
C ARG A 132 6.51 -4.28 0.22
N GLU A 133 5.47 -3.49 0.04
CA GLU A 133 4.77 -3.33 -1.24
C GLU A 133 5.52 -2.33 -2.10
N HIS A 134 5.81 -2.72 -3.34
CA HIS A 134 6.33 -1.83 -4.38
C HIS A 134 5.14 -1.38 -5.21
N VAL A 135 4.53 -0.23 -4.89
CA VAL A 135 3.31 0.22 -5.57
C VAL A 135 3.55 0.35 -7.07
N TRP A 136 4.72 0.83 -7.51
CA TRP A 136 5.19 0.50 -8.85
C TRP A 136 5.81 -0.91 -8.83
N ALA A 137 5.15 -1.89 -9.44
CA ALA A 137 5.62 -3.28 -9.40
C ALA A 137 6.98 -3.43 -10.09
N LYS A 138 7.96 -4.02 -9.38
CA LYS A 138 9.35 -4.16 -9.86
C LYS A 138 9.51 -4.81 -11.24
N SER A 139 8.58 -5.70 -11.62
CA SER A 139 8.61 -6.36 -12.93
C SER A 139 8.30 -5.40 -14.08
N HIS A 140 7.64 -4.27 -13.82
CA HIS A 140 7.41 -3.20 -14.78
C HIS A 140 8.67 -2.33 -14.85
N GLY A 141 9.74 -2.87 -15.44
CA GLY A 141 11.04 -2.20 -15.59
C GLY A 141 12.25 -2.95 -15.04
N ASP A 142 12.04 -4.12 -14.43
CA ASP A 142 13.09 -5.06 -13.95
C ASP A 142 14.16 -4.41 -13.06
N PHE A 143 13.78 -3.39 -12.29
CA PHE A 143 14.74 -2.66 -11.43
C PHE A 143 15.06 -3.38 -10.11
N GLY A 144 14.31 -4.44 -9.78
CA GLY A 144 14.57 -5.26 -8.61
C GLY A 144 14.52 -4.46 -7.31
N THR A 145 15.50 -4.69 -6.44
CA THR A 145 15.60 -4.04 -5.12
C THR A 145 16.93 -3.29 -4.96
N ALA A 146 17.54 -2.91 -6.08
CA ALA A 146 18.70 -2.03 -6.10
C ALA A 146 18.29 -0.60 -5.75
N ASP A 147 19.28 0.26 -5.54
CA ASP A 147 19.08 1.68 -5.34
C ASP A 147 18.31 2.35 -6.50
N GLY A 148 17.72 3.50 -6.20
CA GLY A 148 16.79 4.18 -7.11
C GLY A 148 15.38 3.61 -6.95
N PRO A 149 14.69 3.23 -8.04
CA PRO A 149 13.27 2.87 -7.96
C PRO A 149 13.00 1.63 -7.09
N GLY A 150 14.01 0.77 -6.86
CA GLY A 150 13.90 -0.41 -6.01
C GLY A 150 13.86 -0.13 -4.51
N THR A 151 14.31 1.06 -4.08
CA THR A 151 14.37 1.47 -2.67
C THR A 151 13.71 2.83 -2.39
N ASP A 152 13.05 3.43 -3.37
CA ASP A 152 12.37 4.72 -3.22
C ASP A 152 11.11 4.62 -2.32
N VAL A 153 11.23 5.16 -1.12
CA VAL A 153 10.17 5.16 -0.12
C VAL A 153 9.04 6.14 -0.41
N HIS A 154 9.02 6.83 -1.55
CA HIS A 154 7.79 7.51 -1.97
C HIS A 154 6.74 6.51 -2.45
N HIS A 155 7.12 5.37 -3.06
CA HIS A 155 6.18 4.34 -3.54
C HIS A 155 6.21 3.02 -2.76
N LEU A 156 7.23 2.79 -1.92
CA LEU A 156 7.25 1.64 -1.03
C LEU A 156 6.31 1.84 0.17
N ARG A 157 5.44 0.87 0.46
CA ARG A 157 4.47 0.92 1.57
C ARG A 157 4.42 -0.39 2.36
N PRO A 158 4.04 -0.38 3.66
CA PRO A 158 3.66 -1.61 4.36
C PRO A 158 2.38 -2.20 3.76
N SER A 159 2.34 -3.51 3.52
CA SER A 159 1.11 -4.22 3.15
C SER A 159 1.07 -5.60 3.79
N ASP A 160 -0.13 -6.09 4.14
CA ASP A 160 -0.32 -7.50 4.50
C ASP A 160 0.27 -8.39 3.40
N VAL A 161 1.03 -9.42 3.80
CA VAL A 161 1.76 -10.32 2.89
C VAL A 161 0.85 -11.00 1.87
N GLN A 162 -0.36 -11.40 2.26
CA GLN A 162 -1.30 -12.07 1.35
C GLN A 162 -1.91 -11.09 0.38
N VAL A 163 -2.29 -9.90 0.86
CA VAL A 163 -2.88 -8.85 0.01
C VAL A 163 -1.86 -8.36 -1.01
N ASN A 164 -0.60 -8.17 -0.59
CA ASN A 164 0.50 -7.86 -1.50
C ASN A 164 0.68 -8.98 -2.54
N SER A 165 0.66 -10.26 -2.11
CA SER A 165 0.75 -11.39 -3.05
C SER A 165 -0.41 -11.45 -4.05
N ILE A 166 -1.62 -11.00 -3.68
CA ILE A 166 -2.79 -10.96 -4.57
C ILE A 166 -2.69 -9.81 -5.56
N ARG A 167 -2.20 -8.65 -5.11
CA ARG A 167 -1.88 -7.51 -5.99
C ARG A 167 -0.83 -7.93 -7.01
N GLY A 168 0.24 -8.61 -6.57
CA GLY A 168 1.27 -9.17 -7.44
C GLY A 168 1.94 -8.08 -8.28
N ASN A 169 1.89 -8.24 -9.60
CA ASN A 169 2.39 -7.26 -10.58
C ASN A 169 1.27 -6.65 -11.42
N LYS A 170 0.05 -6.62 -10.91
CA LYS A 170 -1.08 -6.08 -11.66
C LYS A 170 -0.96 -4.57 -11.82
N ASP A 171 -1.46 -4.10 -12.95
CA ASP A 171 -1.73 -2.69 -13.19
C ASP A 171 -2.87 -2.20 -12.26
N PHE A 172 -3.11 -0.89 -12.19
CA PHE A 172 -4.18 -0.31 -11.40
C PHE A 172 -5.36 0.10 -12.29
N ASP A 173 -6.53 -0.49 -12.02
CA ASP A 173 -7.82 -0.17 -12.65
C ASP A 173 -8.93 -0.56 -11.65
N GLU A 174 -10.18 -0.63 -12.08
CA GLU A 174 -11.35 -0.98 -11.27
C GLU A 174 -11.39 -2.45 -10.80
N GLY A 175 -10.40 -3.29 -11.13
CA GLY A 175 -10.33 -4.67 -10.67
C GLY A 175 -11.56 -5.48 -11.05
N GLY A 176 -12.03 -6.33 -10.14
CA GLY A 176 -13.23 -7.12 -10.36
C GLY A 176 -13.85 -7.70 -9.08
N SER A 177 -13.28 -8.78 -8.57
CA SER A 177 -13.81 -9.43 -7.36
C SER A 177 -13.15 -8.88 -6.10
N GLU A 178 -13.92 -8.73 -5.04
CA GLU A 178 -13.40 -8.24 -3.75
C GLU A 178 -12.33 -9.20 -3.19
N VAL A 179 -11.23 -8.62 -2.69
CA VAL A 179 -10.10 -9.35 -2.13
C VAL A 179 -10.46 -9.86 -0.74
N GLU A 180 -10.41 -11.19 -0.56
CA GLU A 180 -10.68 -11.81 0.73
C GLU A 180 -9.70 -11.29 1.81
N GLY A 181 -10.24 -10.79 2.93
CA GLY A 181 -9.44 -10.28 4.03
C GLY A 181 -8.95 -8.82 3.89
N ALA A 182 -9.25 -8.17 2.76
CA ALA A 182 -9.02 -6.75 2.50
C ALA A 182 -10.25 -6.09 1.84
N PRO A 183 -11.36 -5.92 2.59
CA PRO A 183 -12.60 -5.37 2.05
C PRO A 183 -12.41 -4.02 1.37
N GLY A 184 -13.19 -3.78 0.32
CA GLY A 184 -13.10 -2.56 -0.50
C GLY A 184 -11.94 -2.54 -1.50
N ASN A 185 -11.05 -3.55 -1.49
CA ASN A 185 -10.08 -3.73 -2.56
C ASN A 185 -10.61 -4.80 -3.53
N PHE A 186 -10.41 -4.61 -4.82
CA PHE A 186 -10.89 -5.51 -5.87
C PHE A 186 -9.74 -5.96 -6.76
N THR A 187 -9.87 -7.15 -7.34
CA THR A 187 -8.87 -7.67 -8.27
C THR A 187 -9.49 -8.58 -9.30
N ASP A 188 -8.86 -8.61 -10.47
CA ASP A 188 -9.11 -9.58 -11.52
C ASP A 188 -7.78 -10.13 -12.05
N ASP A 189 -7.74 -10.53 -13.33
CA ASP A 189 -6.59 -11.20 -13.93
C ASP A 189 -5.40 -10.26 -14.13
N ASP A 190 -5.63 -8.99 -14.46
CA ASP A 190 -4.60 -8.02 -14.86
C ASP A 190 -4.60 -6.72 -14.04
N SER A 191 -5.63 -6.47 -13.22
CA SER A 191 -5.77 -5.22 -12.48
C SER A 191 -6.11 -5.38 -10.99
N TYR A 192 -5.77 -4.32 -10.24
CA TYR A 192 -6.08 -4.16 -8.82
C TYR A 192 -6.70 -2.79 -8.56
N GLU A 193 -7.81 -2.77 -7.83
CA GLU A 193 -8.45 -1.56 -7.32
C GLU A 193 -8.20 -1.50 -5.81
N PRO A 194 -7.48 -0.48 -5.30
CA PRO A 194 -7.35 -0.31 -3.87
C PRO A 194 -8.65 0.26 -3.28
N ARG A 195 -8.83 0.10 -1.97
CA ARG A 195 -9.94 0.75 -1.24
C ARG A 195 -9.94 2.27 -1.43
N ASP A 196 -11.13 2.85 -1.37
CA ASP A 196 -11.37 4.26 -1.68
C ASP A 196 -10.45 5.23 -0.92
N GLU A 197 -10.07 4.94 0.32
CA GLU A 197 -9.31 5.89 1.14
C GLU A 197 -7.80 5.89 0.90
N VAL A 198 -7.31 5.14 -0.10
CA VAL A 198 -5.90 5.18 -0.58
C VAL A 198 -5.80 5.19 -2.11
N LYS A 199 -6.92 5.40 -2.82
CA LYS A 199 -6.92 5.49 -4.29
C LYS A 199 -6.05 6.66 -4.76
N GLY A 200 -6.13 7.79 -4.07
CA GLY A 200 -5.35 8.98 -4.35
C GLY A 200 -3.88 8.79 -4.01
N ASP A 201 -3.57 8.17 -2.86
CA ASP A 201 -2.21 7.79 -2.48
C ASP A 201 -1.54 6.97 -3.59
N VAL A 202 -2.21 5.90 -4.03
CA VAL A 202 -1.69 5.01 -5.08
C VAL A 202 -1.46 5.78 -6.38
N ALA A 203 -2.43 6.59 -6.79
CA ALA A 203 -2.29 7.45 -7.96
C ALA A 203 -1.06 8.35 -7.88
N ARG A 204 -0.91 9.11 -6.80
CA ARG A 204 0.21 10.05 -6.63
C ARG A 204 1.55 9.35 -6.49
N MET A 205 1.60 8.13 -5.94
CA MET A 205 2.82 7.32 -5.92
C MET A 205 3.22 6.85 -7.33
N ILE A 206 2.27 6.40 -8.15
CA ILE A 206 2.55 6.00 -9.53
C ILE A 206 2.98 7.18 -10.40
N LEU A 207 2.25 8.30 -10.34
CA LEU A 207 2.59 9.49 -11.12
C LEU A 207 3.94 10.08 -10.69
N TYR A 208 4.25 10.04 -9.38
CA TYR A 208 5.59 10.39 -8.90
C TYR A 208 6.68 9.54 -9.55
N MET A 209 6.49 8.22 -9.64
CA MET A 209 7.48 7.34 -10.27
C MET A 209 7.67 7.65 -11.75
N ASP A 210 6.60 7.98 -12.46
CA ASP A 210 6.63 8.42 -13.87
C ASP A 210 7.40 9.72 -14.08
N VAL A 211 7.36 10.66 -13.14
CA VAL A 211 8.13 11.91 -13.20
C VAL A 211 9.55 11.73 -12.65
N ARG A 212 9.73 10.92 -11.61
CA ARG A 212 11.04 10.74 -10.97
C ARG A 212 11.98 9.97 -11.90
N TYR A 213 11.50 8.95 -12.61
CA TYR A 213 12.36 8.02 -13.34
C TYR A 213 12.13 8.07 -14.86
N GLU A 214 12.53 9.18 -15.49
CA GLU A 214 12.42 9.39 -16.95
C GLU A 214 13.58 8.77 -17.76
N GLY A 215 14.34 7.83 -17.18
CA GLY A 215 15.43 7.13 -17.87
C GLY A 215 16.74 7.92 -18.05
N GLU A 216 16.85 9.13 -17.50
CA GLU A 216 18.05 9.98 -17.65
C GLU A 216 19.18 9.63 -16.65
N ASP A 217 18.87 8.99 -15.52
CA ASP A 217 19.78 8.74 -14.39
C ASP A 217 20.21 7.26 -14.24
N SER A 218 20.33 6.55 -15.37
CA SER A 218 20.71 5.12 -15.46
C SER A 218 19.69 4.12 -14.92
N PHE A 219 18.51 4.59 -14.50
CA PHE A 219 17.36 3.76 -14.18
C PHE A 219 16.48 3.56 -15.42
N PRO A 220 15.55 2.58 -15.39
CA PRO A 220 14.56 2.44 -16.46
C PRO A 220 13.72 3.71 -16.59
N ASP A 221 13.31 4.00 -17.83
CA ASP A 221 12.29 5.00 -18.14
C ASP A 221 10.92 4.44 -17.76
N LEU A 222 10.41 4.83 -16.60
CA LEU A 222 9.14 4.38 -16.04
C LEU A 222 8.03 5.30 -16.55
N GLU A 223 7.07 4.75 -17.30
CA GLU A 223 6.02 5.55 -17.94
C GLU A 223 4.61 5.13 -17.53
N ALA A 224 3.83 6.07 -16.98
CA ALA A 224 2.41 5.83 -16.76
C ALA A 224 1.66 5.89 -18.11
N ASN A 225 0.89 4.85 -18.45
CA ASN A 225 0.11 4.77 -19.70
C ASN A 225 -1.37 4.49 -19.45
N ASP A 226 -2.19 4.41 -20.50
CA ASP A 226 -3.62 4.16 -20.39
C ASP A 226 -4.02 2.71 -20.76
N GLU A 227 -3.11 1.76 -20.53
CA GLU A 227 -3.29 0.33 -20.80
C GLU A 227 -3.10 -0.51 -19.52
N VAL A 228 -3.73 -1.69 -19.46
CA VAL A 228 -3.40 -2.75 -18.48
C VAL A 228 -2.72 -3.91 -19.20
N ASP A 229 -2.17 -4.86 -18.44
CA ASP A 229 -1.41 -6.01 -18.95
C ASP A 229 -0.14 -5.58 -19.69
N ASN A 230 0.60 -4.65 -19.08
CA ASN A 230 1.85 -4.13 -19.64
C ASN A 230 3.01 -5.16 -19.64
N GLY A 231 2.81 -6.34 -19.05
CA GLY A 231 3.78 -7.42 -18.98
C GLY A 231 5.04 -6.99 -18.23
N SER A 232 6.19 -7.02 -18.90
CA SER A 232 7.49 -6.63 -18.33
C SER A 232 7.99 -5.27 -18.83
N LYS A 233 7.19 -4.54 -19.60
CA LYS A 233 7.58 -3.19 -20.03
C LYS A 233 7.65 -2.27 -18.81
N PRO A 234 8.48 -1.22 -18.82
CA PRO A 234 8.52 -0.23 -17.74
C PRO A 234 7.31 0.71 -17.80
N ASN A 235 6.12 0.17 -18.06
CA ASN A 235 4.88 0.91 -18.14
C ASN A 235 3.92 0.44 -17.07
N ILE A 236 3.13 1.34 -16.49
CA ILE A 236 2.01 0.97 -15.63
C ILE A 236 0.80 1.83 -15.98
N GLY A 237 -0.38 1.24 -16.04
CA GLY A 237 -1.61 1.98 -16.27
C GLY A 237 -2.67 1.69 -15.21
N ARG A 238 -3.87 2.29 -15.30
CA ARG A 238 -4.34 3.24 -16.33
C ARG A 238 -4.32 4.69 -15.86
N VAL A 239 -3.54 5.55 -16.52
CA VAL A 239 -3.38 6.97 -16.15
C VAL A 239 -4.70 7.74 -16.11
N SER A 240 -5.67 7.41 -16.96
CA SER A 240 -7.01 8.03 -16.90
C SER A 240 -7.71 7.75 -15.57
N VAL A 241 -7.57 6.53 -15.04
CA VAL A 241 -8.12 6.08 -13.76
C VAL A 241 -7.32 6.66 -12.60
N LEU A 242 -5.99 6.66 -12.68
CA LEU A 242 -5.13 7.25 -11.65
C LEU A 242 -5.40 8.76 -11.47
N LYS A 243 -5.60 9.51 -12.57
CA LYS A 243 -6.02 10.91 -12.50
C LYS A 243 -7.34 11.07 -11.75
N GLN A 244 -8.33 10.26 -12.11
CA GLN A 244 -9.64 10.28 -11.48
C GLN A 244 -9.54 9.97 -9.98
N TRP A 245 -8.75 8.97 -9.60
CA TRP A 245 -8.52 8.60 -8.21
C TRP A 245 -7.81 9.71 -7.42
N SER A 246 -6.79 10.35 -8.00
CA SER A 246 -6.10 11.49 -7.37
C SER A 246 -7.05 12.66 -7.09
N GLU A 247 -8.00 12.93 -7.98
CA GLU A 247 -9.02 13.97 -7.78
C GLU A 247 -10.09 13.58 -6.74
N GLN A 248 -10.48 12.31 -6.70
CA GLN A 248 -11.54 11.81 -5.81
C GLN A 248 -11.06 11.62 -4.37
N ASP A 249 -9.77 11.32 -4.18
CA ASP A 249 -9.11 11.12 -2.89
C ASP A 249 -7.91 12.09 -2.76
N PRO A 250 -8.15 13.37 -2.41
CA PRO A 250 -7.09 14.36 -2.25
C PRO A 250 -6.12 14.00 -1.12
N PRO A 251 -4.90 14.57 -1.12
CA PRO A 251 -3.95 14.34 -0.03
C PRO A 251 -4.54 14.57 1.35
N ASP A 252 -4.29 13.64 2.26
CA ASP A 252 -4.68 13.75 3.66
C ASP A 252 -3.46 13.96 4.57
N LYS A 253 -3.72 14.22 5.85
CA LYS A 253 -2.66 14.51 6.83
C LYS A 253 -1.66 13.37 7.01
N PHE A 254 -2.08 12.12 6.83
CA PHE A 254 -1.18 10.98 6.95
C PHE A 254 -0.22 10.97 5.78
N GLU A 255 -0.73 11.18 4.57
CA GLU A 255 0.07 11.27 3.35
C GLU A 255 0.99 12.51 3.33
N GLU A 256 0.50 13.68 3.73
CA GLU A 256 1.29 14.91 3.90
C GLU A 256 2.43 14.71 4.91
N ASN A 257 2.14 14.11 6.08
CA ASN A 257 3.15 13.80 7.09
C ASN A 257 4.19 12.82 6.55
N ARG A 258 3.75 11.80 5.80
CA ARG A 258 4.66 10.85 5.15
C ARG A 258 5.62 11.57 4.20
N ASN A 259 5.11 12.43 3.33
CA ASN A 259 5.93 13.23 2.41
C ASN A 259 6.96 14.11 3.17
N GLN A 260 6.52 14.75 4.25
CA GLN A 260 7.40 15.55 5.11
C GLN A 260 8.49 14.72 5.80
N VAL A 261 8.16 13.54 6.34
CA VAL A 261 9.15 12.65 6.98
C VAL A 261 10.20 12.18 5.98
N ILE A 262 9.79 11.82 4.76
CA ILE A 262 10.71 11.41 3.70
C ILE A 262 11.67 12.54 3.36
N PHE A 263 11.16 13.76 3.23
CA PHE A 263 11.97 14.95 2.98
C PHE A 263 12.91 15.29 4.14
N ASP A 264 12.42 15.38 5.37
CA ASP A 264 13.21 15.86 6.51
C ASP A 264 14.28 14.88 6.96
N LYS A 265 14.01 13.57 6.83
CA LYS A 265 14.80 12.53 7.52
C LYS A 265 15.38 11.48 6.60
N ILE A 266 14.71 11.14 5.50
CA ILE A 266 15.02 9.92 4.76
C ILE A 266 15.69 10.22 3.42
N GLN A 267 14.93 10.56 2.37
CA GLN A 267 15.44 10.70 1.01
C GLN A 267 15.70 12.14 0.58
N LYS A 268 15.25 13.14 1.34
CA LYS A 268 15.48 14.58 1.05
C LYS A 268 14.82 15.10 -0.23
N ASN A 269 13.87 14.36 -0.77
CA ASN A 269 13.03 14.78 -1.87
C ASN A 269 11.54 14.62 -1.51
N ARG A 270 10.68 15.28 -2.29
CA ARG A 270 9.23 15.32 -2.10
C ARG A 270 8.49 14.70 -3.28
N ASN A 271 7.33 14.12 -3.00
CA ASN A 271 6.36 13.81 -4.03
C ASN A 271 5.57 15.10 -4.35
N PRO A 272 5.75 15.70 -5.53
CA PRO A 272 5.14 16.97 -5.88
C PRO A 272 3.61 16.88 -5.98
N PHE A 273 3.07 15.70 -6.25
CA PHE A 273 1.62 15.52 -6.36
C PHE A 273 0.92 15.44 -5.00
N ILE A 274 1.66 15.23 -3.91
CA ILE A 274 1.12 15.37 -2.54
C ILE A 274 1.05 16.86 -2.18
N ASP A 275 2.08 17.63 -2.51
CA ASP A 275 2.14 19.06 -2.17
C ASP A 275 1.30 19.95 -3.10
N HIS A 276 1.23 19.56 -4.37
CA HIS A 276 0.54 20.24 -5.47
C HIS A 276 -0.30 19.24 -6.28
N PRO A 277 -1.41 18.72 -5.71
CA PRO A 277 -2.24 17.73 -6.39
C PRO A 277 -2.82 18.22 -7.73
N GLU A 278 -2.97 19.54 -7.91
CA GLU A 278 -3.40 20.16 -9.16
C GLU A 278 -2.46 19.90 -10.35
N TRP A 279 -1.17 19.64 -10.09
CA TRP A 279 -0.20 19.40 -11.17
C TRP A 279 -0.41 18.07 -11.90
N VAL A 280 -1.15 17.13 -11.31
CA VAL A 280 -1.62 15.95 -12.04
C VAL A 280 -2.41 16.36 -13.29
N GLY A 281 -3.34 17.31 -13.16
CA GLY A 281 -4.12 17.81 -14.29
C GLY A 281 -3.33 18.68 -15.26
N GLU A 282 -2.22 19.28 -14.80
CA GLU A 282 -1.37 20.12 -15.66
C GLU A 282 -0.40 19.30 -16.52
N ILE A 283 0.07 18.15 -16.04
CA ILE A 283 0.95 17.25 -16.79
C ILE A 283 0.14 16.34 -17.72
N TYR A 284 -0.86 15.64 -17.17
CA TYR A 284 -1.60 14.61 -17.89
C TYR A 284 -2.93 15.17 -18.41
N LYS A 285 -2.93 15.85 -19.56
CA LYS A 285 -4.13 16.47 -20.15
C LYS A 285 -5.02 15.47 -20.87
#